data_AF-A0A7V3ND81-F1
#
_entry.id   AF-A0A7V3ND81-F1
#
_cell.length_a   1.000
_cell.length_b   1.000
_cell.length_c   1.000
_cell.angle_alpha   90.00
_cell.angle_beta   90.00
_cell.angle_gamma   90.00
#
_symmetry.space_group_name_H-M   'P 1'
#
loop_
_entity.id
_entity.type
_entity.pdbx_description
1 polymer ?
#
loop_
_entity_poly.entity_id
_entity_poly.type
_entity_poly.pdbx_seq_one_letter_code
_entity_poly.pdbx_strand_id
1 'polypeptide(L)'
;MIPVSKKNSLKKIAENIIIYFFIIVVLIWILFPFYWALVTSIKAPADWLTSKLIPFLEFKPTLTTWIEAISLPEVSQALINNIIIATSSATLAIILGTPAAYALARFEFKRWKNRDISIFILSQRMLPPAVVIIPFFLMMHISGLLDTQLSLILVHTTFNLPFVVWIIREFFLDLPKQYEEAALIDGCSSLIAFAKIALPLSMYGLIATWILCFIFSWNEFLFVLILSYNKSITLPWIIASGEHTRGIEWGLITTHTLLSIIPPIVMVQFIRKYLIRGLTLGMVK
;
A
#
# COMPACT_ATOMS: atom_id res chain seq x y z
N MET A 1 24.65 -38.78 39.10
CA MET A 1 23.63 -38.89 38.04
C MET A 1 22.70 -37.69 38.13
N ILE A 2 22.92 -36.66 37.32
CA ILE A 2 22.01 -35.50 37.22
C ILE A 2 20.80 -35.95 36.38
N PRO A 3 19.55 -35.74 36.82
CA PRO A 3 18.39 -36.30 36.14
C PRO A 3 18.24 -35.70 34.74
N VAL A 4 18.08 -36.58 33.74
CA VAL A 4 17.96 -36.29 32.29
C VAL A 4 16.93 -35.19 31.97
N SER A 5 15.94 -34.99 32.84
CA SER A 5 14.94 -33.90 32.81
C SER A 5 15.56 -32.48 32.80
N LYS A 6 16.60 -32.20 33.60
CA LYS A 6 17.24 -30.86 33.70
C LYS A 6 18.10 -30.51 32.47
N LYS A 7 18.61 -31.52 31.75
CA LYS A 7 19.47 -31.30 30.58
C LYS A 7 18.66 -30.79 29.37
N ASN A 8 17.42 -31.28 29.23
CA ASN A 8 16.48 -30.80 28.23
C ASN A 8 15.94 -29.38 28.55
N SER A 9 15.81 -29.02 29.82
CA SER A 9 15.40 -27.66 30.20
C SER A 9 16.50 -26.63 29.95
N LEU A 10 17.77 -26.95 30.25
CA LEU A 10 18.91 -26.05 29.98
C LEU A 10 19.14 -25.84 28.49
N LYS A 11 19.02 -26.90 27.67
CA LYS A 11 19.09 -26.79 26.21
C LYS A 11 17.99 -25.89 25.65
N LYS A 12 16.75 -26.04 26.14
CA LYS A 12 15.62 -25.21 25.74
C LYS A 12 15.75 -23.74 26.16
N ILE A 13 16.35 -23.47 27.33
CA ILE A 13 16.66 -22.11 27.78
C ILE A 13 17.73 -21.48 26.85
N ALA A 14 18.79 -22.21 26.53
CA ALA A 14 19.83 -21.73 25.61
C ALA A 14 19.29 -21.46 24.20
N GLU A 15 18.45 -22.35 23.66
CA GLU A 15 17.76 -22.15 22.38
C GLU A 15 16.89 -20.88 22.39
N ASN A 16 16.09 -20.68 23.45
CA ASN A 16 15.29 -19.47 23.59
C ASN A 16 16.14 -18.20 23.66
N ILE A 17 17.26 -18.22 24.38
CA ILE A 17 18.18 -17.06 24.48
C ILE A 17 18.72 -16.69 23.09
N ILE A 18 19.12 -17.69 22.28
CA ILE A 18 19.61 -17.47 20.92
C ILE A 18 18.49 -16.88 20.04
N ILE A 19 17.27 -17.41 20.14
CA ILE A 19 16.11 -16.89 19.40
C ILE A 19 15.82 -15.44 19.79
N TYR A 20 15.76 -15.14 21.09
CA TYR A 20 15.51 -13.78 21.56
C TYR A 20 16.63 -12.81 21.16
N PHE A 21 17.89 -13.24 21.24
CA PHE A 21 19.01 -12.44 20.76
C PHE A 21 18.86 -12.10 19.28
N PHE A 22 18.57 -13.10 18.44
CA PHE A 22 18.37 -12.88 17.00
C PHE A 22 17.19 -11.95 16.72
N ILE A 23 16.06 -12.13 17.42
CA ILE A 23 14.89 -11.25 17.32
C ILE A 23 15.27 -9.80 17.69
N ILE A 24 16.01 -9.60 18.77
CA ILE A 24 16.45 -8.26 19.20
C ILE A 24 17.35 -7.62 18.15
N VAL A 25 18.33 -8.36 17.61
CA VAL A 25 19.23 -7.85 16.56
C VAL A 25 18.44 -7.43 15.32
N VAL A 26 17.50 -8.27 14.86
CA VAL A 26 16.65 -7.97 13.72
C VAL A 26 15.73 -6.77 14.00
N LEU A 27 15.17 -6.66 15.20
CA LEU A 27 14.35 -5.52 15.60
C LEU A 27 15.15 -4.22 15.60
N ILE A 28 16.37 -4.22 16.14
CA ILE A 28 17.26 -3.05 16.11
C ILE A 28 17.54 -2.66 14.66
N TRP A 29 17.89 -3.62 13.81
CA TRP A 29 18.16 -3.36 12.39
C TRP A 29 16.96 -2.73 11.66
N ILE A 30 15.75 -3.24 11.89
CA ILE A 30 14.51 -2.73 11.27
C ILE A 30 14.16 -1.35 11.80
N LEU A 31 14.31 -1.11 13.11
CA LEU A 31 13.88 0.14 13.76
C LEU A 31 14.92 1.26 13.61
N PHE A 32 16.18 0.93 13.38
CA PHE A 32 17.27 1.91 13.25
C PHE A 32 16.98 3.03 12.23
N PRO A 33 16.54 2.78 10.97
CA PRO A 33 16.26 3.86 10.03
C PRO A 33 15.11 4.77 10.49
N PHE A 34 14.09 4.23 11.17
CA PHE A 34 13.00 5.03 11.73
C PHE A 34 13.47 5.89 12.90
N TYR A 35 14.32 5.32 13.77
CA TYR A 35 14.96 6.06 14.85
C TYR A 35 15.82 7.19 14.31
N TRP A 36 16.64 6.92 13.29
CA TRP A 36 17.49 7.90 12.65
C TRP A 36 16.68 9.03 11.99
N ALA A 37 15.58 8.69 11.30
CA ALA A 37 14.68 9.69 10.74
C ALA A 37 14.03 10.54 11.84
N LEU A 38 13.55 9.92 12.93
CA LEU A 38 12.96 10.62 14.06
C LEU A 38 13.95 11.60 14.70
N VAL A 39 15.16 11.13 15.02
CA VAL A 39 16.22 11.95 15.62
C VAL A 39 16.63 13.09 14.68
N THR A 40 16.74 12.84 13.38
CA THR A 40 17.11 13.87 12.41
C THR A 40 16.02 14.93 12.24
N SER A 41 14.75 14.54 12.29
CA SER A 41 13.60 15.47 12.18
C SER A 41 13.51 16.50 13.31
N ILE A 42 14.11 16.22 14.47
CA ILE A 42 14.10 17.10 15.66
C ILE A 42 15.42 17.85 15.86
N LYS A 43 16.36 17.77 14.91
CA LYS A 43 17.62 18.53 14.92
C LYS A 43 17.43 19.92 14.32
N ALA A 44 18.17 20.89 14.84
CA ALA A 44 18.31 22.19 14.18
C ALA A 44 19.04 22.03 12.83
N PRO A 45 18.81 22.93 11.85
CA PRO A 45 19.46 22.85 10.53
C PRO A 45 20.98 22.72 10.56
N ALA A 46 21.65 23.36 11.52
CA ALA A 46 23.09 23.29 11.70
C ALA A 46 23.61 21.88 12.07
N ASP A 47 22.76 21.03 12.65
CA ASP A 47 23.13 19.69 13.13
C ASP A 47 22.76 18.56 12.16
N TRP A 48 22.08 18.84 11.04
CA TRP A 48 21.57 17.82 10.11
C TRP A 48 22.66 16.90 9.55
N LEU A 49 23.84 17.45 9.23
CA LEU A 49 24.97 16.70 8.67
C LEU A 49 25.89 16.10 9.74
N THR A 50 25.55 16.25 11.02
CA THR A 50 26.38 15.73 12.12
C THR A 50 25.97 14.30 12.51
N SER A 51 26.94 13.50 12.93
CA SER A 51 26.74 12.13 13.45
C SER A 51 26.15 12.08 14.86
N LYS A 52 25.57 13.19 15.36
CA LYS A 52 24.89 13.24 16.65
C LYS A 52 23.61 12.40 16.59
N LEU A 53 23.48 11.38 17.42
CA LEU A 53 22.35 10.45 17.43
C LEU A 53 21.54 10.52 18.72
N ILE A 54 22.08 11.07 19.81
CA ILE A 54 21.47 11.02 21.15
C ILE A 54 20.87 12.40 21.49
N PRO A 55 19.52 12.55 21.47
CA PRO A 55 18.85 13.77 21.87
C PRO A 55 19.18 14.16 23.32
N PHE A 56 19.21 15.46 23.63
CA PHE A 56 19.49 16.05 24.95
C PHE A 56 20.93 15.90 25.46
N LEU A 57 21.68 14.92 24.97
CA LEU A 57 23.10 14.74 25.30
C LEU A 57 24.01 15.43 24.28
N GLU A 58 23.78 15.17 22.99
CA GLU A 58 24.67 15.65 21.91
C GLU A 58 24.14 16.91 21.22
N PHE A 59 22.82 17.12 21.25
CA PHE A 59 22.13 18.28 20.68
C PHE A 59 20.85 18.60 21.45
N LYS A 60 20.35 19.82 21.29
CA LYS A 60 19.07 20.26 21.85
C LYS A 60 17.94 20.01 20.83
N PRO A 61 16.95 19.16 21.14
CA PRO A 61 15.82 18.94 20.25
C PRO A 61 15.03 20.21 20.00
N THR A 62 14.54 20.37 18.77
CA THR A 62 13.71 21.49 18.34
C THR A 62 12.56 20.97 17.46
N LEU A 63 11.48 21.75 17.37
CA LEU A 63 10.38 21.51 16.44
C LEU A 63 10.39 22.48 15.25
N THR A 64 11.47 23.23 15.05
CA THR A 64 11.53 24.25 13.99
C THR A 64 11.30 23.64 12.62
N THR A 65 11.94 22.50 12.34
CA THR A 65 11.81 21.77 11.08
C THR A 65 10.42 21.17 10.89
N TRP A 66 9.76 20.74 11.98
CA TRP A 66 8.37 20.27 11.94
C TRP A 66 7.39 21.38 11.62
N ILE A 67 7.57 22.54 12.26
CA ILE A 67 6.75 23.73 12.02
C ILE A 67 6.93 24.17 10.56
N GLU A 68 8.18 24.26 10.09
CA GLU A 68 8.51 24.60 8.70
C GLU A 68 7.87 23.61 7.72
N ALA A 69 8.11 22.32 7.87
CA ALA A 69 7.58 21.26 7.00
C ALA A 69 6.06 21.30 6.84
N ILE A 70 5.32 21.51 7.93
CA ILE A 70 3.85 21.52 7.90
C ILE A 70 3.29 22.87 7.42
N SER A 71 4.05 23.96 7.60
CA SER A 71 3.62 25.30 7.20
C SER A 71 3.72 25.54 5.69
N LEU A 72 4.45 24.70 4.95
CA LEU A 72 4.57 24.78 3.50
C LEU A 72 3.22 24.44 2.82
N PRO A 73 2.62 25.37 2.04
CA PRO A 73 1.38 25.13 1.33
C PRO A 73 1.45 23.92 0.40
N GLU A 74 2.61 23.70 -0.23
CA GLU A 74 2.87 22.60 -1.15
C GLU A 74 2.76 21.25 -0.46
N VAL A 75 3.19 21.15 0.80
CA VAL A 75 3.12 19.91 1.60
C VAL A 75 1.68 19.59 1.96
N SER A 76 0.91 20.61 2.38
CA SER A 76 -0.51 20.45 2.66
C SER A 76 -1.30 20.04 1.42
N GLN A 77 -1.03 20.69 0.27
CA GLN A 77 -1.63 20.33 -1.01
C GLN A 77 -1.24 18.92 -1.44
N ALA A 78 0.02 18.53 -1.29
CA ALA A 78 0.50 17.21 -1.64
C ALA A 78 -0.11 16.10 -0.78
N LEU A 79 -0.34 16.35 0.51
CA LEU A 79 -1.06 15.43 1.40
C LEU A 79 -2.50 15.23 0.92
N ILE A 80 -3.21 16.31 0.60
CA ILE A 80 -4.59 16.26 0.09
C ILE A 80 -4.62 15.50 -1.24
N ASN A 81 -3.73 15.83 -2.17
CA ASN A 81 -3.59 15.14 -3.45
C ASN A 81 -3.35 13.64 -3.24
N ASN A 82 -2.39 13.27 -2.38
CA ASN A 82 -2.06 11.87 -2.15
C ASN A 82 -3.26 11.08 -1.58
N ILE A 83 -4.01 11.67 -0.64
CA ILE A 83 -5.25 11.07 -0.10
C ILE A 83 -6.29 10.90 -1.20
N ILE A 84 -6.56 11.95 -1.99
CA ILE A 84 -7.58 11.93 -3.05
C ILE A 84 -7.21 10.89 -4.11
N ILE A 85 -5.97 10.91 -4.60
CA ILE A 85 -5.49 10.01 -5.65
C ILE A 85 -5.52 8.56 -5.15
N ALA A 86 -4.97 8.29 -3.96
CA ALA A 86 -4.94 6.94 -3.41
C ALA A 86 -6.33 6.36 -3.15
N THR A 87 -7.22 7.14 -2.53
CA THR A 87 -8.59 6.72 -2.22
C THR A 87 -9.40 6.50 -3.50
N SER A 88 -9.32 7.45 -4.45
CA SER A 88 -10.12 7.40 -5.67
C SER A 88 -9.67 6.29 -6.60
N SER A 89 -8.35 6.12 -6.80
CA SER A 89 -7.81 5.04 -7.63
C SER A 89 -8.06 3.66 -7.05
N ALA A 90 -7.92 3.47 -5.73
CA ALA A 90 -8.24 2.21 -5.08
C ALA A 90 -9.74 1.88 -5.20
N THR A 91 -10.60 2.87 -5.01
CA THR A 91 -12.06 2.71 -5.13
C THR A 91 -12.45 2.38 -6.56
N LEU A 92 -11.93 3.12 -7.54
CA LEU A 92 -12.21 2.88 -8.95
C LEU A 92 -11.70 1.50 -9.40
N ALA A 93 -10.52 1.08 -8.95
CA ALA A 93 -9.99 -0.25 -9.23
C ALA A 93 -10.88 -1.35 -8.65
N ILE A 94 -11.43 -1.18 -7.44
CA ILE A 94 -12.39 -2.12 -6.84
C ILE A 94 -13.71 -2.15 -7.63
N ILE A 95 -14.26 -1.00 -7.97
CA ILE A 95 -15.53 -0.89 -8.72
C ILE A 95 -15.42 -1.58 -10.08
N LEU A 96 -14.30 -1.40 -10.78
CA LEU A 96 -14.09 -1.99 -12.11
C LEU A 96 -13.60 -3.44 -12.05
N GLY A 97 -12.73 -3.76 -11.11
CA GLY A 97 -12.10 -5.07 -11.00
C GLY A 97 -13.00 -6.14 -10.38
N THR A 98 -13.92 -5.77 -9.49
CA THR A 98 -14.80 -6.73 -8.80
C THR A 98 -15.77 -7.45 -9.76
N PRO A 99 -16.48 -6.75 -10.67
CA PRO A 99 -17.32 -7.42 -11.67
C PRO A 99 -16.51 -8.32 -12.62
N ALA A 100 -15.30 -7.88 -13.02
CA ALA A 100 -14.41 -8.67 -13.87
C ALA A 100 -13.93 -9.94 -13.15
N ALA A 101 -13.55 -9.83 -11.87
CA ALA A 101 -13.19 -10.95 -11.01
C ALA A 101 -14.35 -11.93 -10.84
N TYR A 102 -15.56 -11.42 -10.56
CA TYR A 102 -16.76 -12.23 -10.43
C TYR A 102 -17.04 -13.00 -11.72
N ALA A 103 -16.95 -12.31 -12.86
CA ALA A 103 -17.20 -12.94 -14.15
C ALA A 103 -16.20 -14.08 -14.44
N LEU A 104 -14.91 -13.87 -14.13
CA LEU A 104 -13.87 -14.89 -14.29
C LEU A 104 -13.97 -16.05 -13.29
N ALA A 105 -14.66 -15.86 -12.16
CA ALA A 105 -14.88 -16.87 -11.14
C ALA A 105 -16.16 -17.71 -11.36
N ARG A 106 -17.18 -17.14 -12.03
CA ARG A 106 -18.51 -17.76 -12.17
C ARG A 106 -18.90 -18.17 -13.58
N PHE A 107 -18.47 -17.44 -14.60
CA PHE A 107 -18.83 -17.76 -15.99
C PHE A 107 -17.68 -18.43 -16.71
N GLU A 108 -17.99 -19.33 -17.64
CA GLU A 108 -16.99 -19.94 -18.52
C GLU A 108 -16.92 -19.19 -19.84
N PHE A 109 -15.75 -18.64 -20.16
CA PHE A 109 -15.51 -17.98 -21.43
C PHE A 109 -15.10 -19.02 -22.49
N LYS A 110 -15.86 -19.06 -23.60
CA LYS A 110 -15.66 -20.06 -24.68
C LYS A 110 -14.49 -19.75 -25.61
N ARG A 111 -14.29 -18.47 -25.96
CA ARG A 111 -13.25 -18.06 -26.92
C ARG A 111 -11.86 -18.17 -26.30
N TRP A 112 -11.66 -17.56 -25.13
CA TRP A 112 -10.42 -17.62 -24.37
C TRP A 112 -10.74 -18.24 -23.01
N LYS A 113 -9.91 -19.17 -22.53
CA LYS A 113 -10.15 -19.80 -21.23
C LYS A 113 -9.96 -18.77 -20.11
N ASN A 114 -10.75 -18.89 -19.04
CA ASN A 114 -10.67 -17.99 -17.88
C ASN A 114 -9.25 -17.88 -17.32
N ARG A 115 -8.50 -19.00 -17.32
CA ARG A 115 -7.10 -19.04 -16.89
C ARG A 115 -6.23 -18.13 -17.76
N ASP A 116 -6.38 -18.19 -19.07
CA ASP A 116 -5.57 -17.40 -20.01
C ASP A 116 -5.89 -15.90 -19.85
N ILE A 117 -7.17 -15.56 -19.70
CA ILE A 117 -7.60 -14.17 -19.42
C ILE A 117 -6.99 -13.68 -18.10
N SER A 118 -7.05 -14.50 -17.05
CA SER A 118 -6.54 -14.13 -15.72
C SER A 118 -5.02 -13.93 -15.75
N ILE A 119 -4.29 -14.80 -16.45
CA ILE A 119 -2.84 -14.70 -16.62
C ILE A 119 -2.48 -13.46 -17.46
N PHE A 120 -3.24 -13.19 -18.53
CA PHE A 120 -3.02 -11.99 -19.35
C PHE A 120 -3.23 -10.70 -18.56
N ILE A 121 -4.27 -10.63 -17.73
CA ILE A 121 -4.49 -9.49 -16.84
C ILE A 121 -3.33 -9.37 -15.85
N LEU A 122 -2.95 -10.47 -15.19
CA LEU A 122 -1.87 -10.48 -14.20
C LEU A 122 -0.51 -10.08 -14.81
N SER A 123 -0.23 -10.48 -16.05
CA SER A 123 1.05 -10.15 -16.71
C SER A 123 1.23 -8.64 -16.89
N GLN A 124 0.14 -7.87 -16.98
CA GLN A 124 0.22 -6.40 -17.03
C GLN A 124 0.82 -5.79 -15.75
N ARG A 125 0.69 -6.47 -14.61
CA ARG A 125 1.29 -6.05 -13.33
C ARG A 125 2.78 -6.37 -13.24
N MET A 126 3.27 -7.32 -14.05
CA MET A 126 4.69 -7.68 -14.11
C MET A 126 5.50 -6.71 -14.98
N LEU A 127 4.82 -5.90 -15.80
CA LEU A 127 5.45 -4.89 -16.63
C LEU A 127 6.04 -3.77 -15.75
N PRO A 128 7.33 -3.45 -15.87
CA PRO A 128 7.92 -2.34 -15.13
C PRO A 128 7.27 -1.00 -15.54
N PRO A 129 6.76 -0.19 -14.60
CA PRO A 129 6.12 1.10 -14.89
C PRO A 129 6.97 2.03 -15.77
N ALA A 130 8.29 1.98 -15.62
CA ALA A 130 9.24 2.76 -16.41
C ALA A 130 9.14 2.54 -17.92
N VAL A 131 8.71 1.35 -18.37
CA VAL A 131 8.60 1.02 -19.82
C VAL A 131 7.45 1.78 -20.48
N VAL A 132 6.37 2.03 -19.75
CA VAL A 132 5.14 2.63 -20.29
C VAL A 132 4.94 4.09 -19.88
N ILE A 133 5.89 4.65 -19.13
CA ILE A 133 5.83 6.02 -18.62
C ILE A 133 5.70 7.06 -19.74
N ILE A 134 6.45 6.92 -20.84
CA ILE A 134 6.41 7.82 -22.00
C ILE A 134 5.06 7.73 -22.73
N PRO A 135 4.53 6.54 -23.07
CA PRO A 135 3.19 6.40 -23.62
C PRO A 135 2.11 7.06 -22.75
N PHE A 136 2.11 6.83 -21.43
CA PHE A 136 1.14 7.46 -20.53
C PHE A 136 1.29 8.98 -20.49
N PHE A 137 2.52 9.50 -20.49
CA PHE A 137 2.77 10.94 -20.61
C PHE A 137 2.14 11.50 -21.89
N LEU A 138 2.38 10.88 -23.04
CA LEU A 138 1.82 11.33 -24.32
C LEU A 138 0.30 11.27 -24.32
N MET A 139 -0.32 10.22 -23.77
CA MET A 139 -1.78 10.11 -23.66
C MET A 139 -2.38 11.24 -22.80
N MET A 140 -1.78 11.52 -21.65
CA MET A 140 -2.24 12.58 -20.75
C MET A 140 -1.97 13.97 -21.33
N HIS A 141 -0.86 14.14 -22.05
CA HIS A 141 -0.54 15.37 -22.78
C HIS A 141 -1.57 15.68 -23.86
N ILE A 142 -1.84 14.73 -24.76
CA ILE A 142 -2.80 14.89 -25.86
C ILE A 142 -4.21 15.11 -25.33
N SER A 143 -4.55 14.48 -24.21
CA SER A 143 -5.86 14.63 -23.56
C SER A 143 -5.99 15.91 -22.71
N GLY A 144 -4.92 16.71 -22.57
CA GLY A 144 -4.92 17.92 -21.74
C GLY A 144 -5.05 17.64 -20.23
N LEU A 145 -4.67 16.45 -19.78
CA LEU A 145 -4.81 15.98 -18.39
C LEU A 145 -3.51 16.05 -17.59
N LEU A 146 -2.41 16.55 -18.17
CA LEU A 146 -1.18 16.76 -17.40
C LEU A 146 -1.41 17.68 -16.21
N ASP A 147 -0.69 17.39 -15.13
CA ASP A 147 -0.77 18.07 -13.85
C ASP A 147 -2.19 18.11 -13.24
N THR A 148 -2.96 17.04 -13.45
CA THR A 148 -4.28 16.85 -12.82
C THR A 148 -4.31 15.62 -11.93
N GLN A 149 -5.09 15.68 -10.83
CA GLN A 149 -5.37 14.52 -10.00
C GLN A 149 -6.01 13.38 -10.81
N LEU A 150 -6.85 13.72 -11.80
CA LEU A 150 -7.52 12.75 -12.66
C LEU A 150 -6.53 11.89 -13.45
N SER A 151 -5.44 12.48 -13.97
CA SER A 151 -4.41 11.71 -14.69
C SER A 151 -3.82 10.61 -13.81
N LEU A 152 -3.43 10.95 -12.59
CA LEU A 152 -2.86 10.01 -11.63
C LEU A 152 -3.89 8.98 -11.16
N ILE A 153 -5.15 9.38 -10.95
CA ILE A 153 -6.24 8.45 -10.60
C ILE A 153 -6.39 7.38 -11.69
N LEU A 154 -6.42 7.77 -12.97
CA LEU A 154 -6.58 6.84 -14.09
C LEU A 154 -5.38 5.89 -14.23
N VAL A 155 -4.16 6.42 -14.13
CA VAL A 155 -2.94 5.61 -14.23
C VAL A 155 -2.84 4.64 -13.05
N HIS A 156 -3.01 5.11 -11.82
CA HIS A 156 -2.93 4.26 -10.63
C HIS A 156 -4.02 3.19 -10.64
N THR A 157 -5.23 3.52 -11.10
CA THR A 157 -6.32 2.55 -11.30
C THR A 157 -5.89 1.46 -12.27
N THR A 158 -5.34 1.85 -13.42
CA THR A 158 -4.90 0.89 -14.46
C THR A 158 -3.89 -0.11 -13.92
N PHE A 159 -2.92 0.36 -13.13
CA PHE A 159 -1.91 -0.52 -12.54
C PHE A 159 -2.45 -1.37 -11.39
N ASN A 160 -3.42 -0.87 -10.63
CA ASN A 160 -4.03 -1.63 -9.54
C ASN A 160 -5.06 -2.65 -10.02
N LEU A 161 -5.66 -2.46 -11.20
CA LEU A 161 -6.75 -3.29 -11.70
C LEU A 161 -6.39 -4.78 -11.81
N PRO A 162 -5.21 -5.17 -12.35
CA PRO A 162 -4.83 -6.59 -12.37
C PRO A 162 -4.77 -7.25 -11.00
N PHE A 163 -4.25 -6.51 -10.02
CA PHE A 163 -4.14 -6.98 -8.64
C PHE A 163 -5.52 -7.18 -8.02
N VAL A 164 -6.44 -6.22 -8.23
CA VAL A 164 -7.83 -6.36 -7.77
C VAL A 164 -8.49 -7.57 -8.40
N VAL A 165 -8.44 -7.71 -9.73
CA VAL A 165 -9.09 -8.81 -10.44
C VAL A 165 -8.58 -10.15 -9.94
N TRP A 166 -7.26 -10.26 -9.75
CA TRP A 166 -6.64 -11.49 -9.28
C TRP A 166 -7.09 -11.86 -7.86
N ILE A 167 -6.94 -10.97 -6.89
CA ILE A 167 -7.25 -11.26 -5.49
C ILE A 167 -8.75 -11.52 -5.29
N ILE A 168 -9.61 -10.66 -5.83
CA ILE A 168 -11.06 -10.78 -5.64
C ILE A 168 -11.61 -12.01 -6.36
N ARG A 169 -10.99 -12.44 -7.47
CA ARG A 169 -11.37 -13.69 -8.15
C ARG A 169 -11.17 -14.89 -7.24
N GLU A 170 -10.05 -14.96 -6.52
CA GLU A 170 -9.80 -16.06 -5.56
C GLU A 170 -10.84 -16.04 -4.43
N PHE A 171 -11.17 -14.87 -3.89
CA PHE A 171 -12.26 -14.74 -2.90
C PHE A 171 -13.59 -15.27 -3.42
N PHE A 172 -13.96 -14.98 -4.67
CA PHE A 172 -15.17 -15.54 -5.24
C PHE A 172 -15.06 -17.05 -5.44
N LEU A 173 -13.93 -17.58 -5.90
CA LEU A 173 -13.75 -19.03 -6.07
C LEU A 173 -13.87 -19.81 -4.75
N ASP A 174 -13.43 -19.22 -3.65
CA ASP A 174 -13.54 -19.82 -2.31
C ASP A 174 -14.97 -19.82 -1.76
N LEU A 175 -15.84 -18.91 -2.24
CA LEU A 175 -17.24 -18.89 -1.81
C LEU A 175 -18.03 -20.08 -2.39
N PRO A 176 -18.78 -20.83 -1.55
CA PRO A 176 -19.60 -21.94 -2.01
C PRO A 176 -20.65 -21.47 -3.03
N LYS A 177 -20.62 -22.07 -4.23
CA LYS A 177 -21.52 -21.69 -5.34
C LYS A 177 -23.00 -21.92 -5.01
N GLN A 178 -23.29 -22.83 -4.07
CA GLN A 178 -24.65 -23.20 -3.70
C GLN A 178 -25.50 -22.02 -3.21
N TYR A 179 -24.89 -21.03 -2.56
CA TYR A 179 -25.61 -19.82 -2.12
C TYR A 179 -26.15 -19.01 -3.31
N GLU A 180 -25.39 -18.93 -4.40
CA GLU A 180 -25.79 -18.21 -5.60
C GLU A 180 -26.75 -19.05 -6.45
N GLU A 181 -26.52 -20.36 -6.55
CA GLU A 181 -27.42 -21.30 -7.24
C GLU A 181 -28.82 -21.32 -6.64
N ALA A 182 -28.94 -21.26 -5.31
CA ALA A 182 -30.23 -21.16 -4.63
C ALA A 182 -31.01 -19.91 -5.09
N ALA A 183 -30.35 -18.75 -5.18
CA ALA A 183 -30.99 -17.53 -5.65
C ALA A 183 -31.41 -17.60 -7.12
N LEU A 184 -30.64 -18.28 -7.97
CA LEU A 184 -31.01 -18.51 -9.36
C LEU A 184 -32.24 -19.42 -9.48
N ILE A 185 -32.36 -20.44 -8.63
CA ILE A 185 -33.55 -21.30 -8.54
C ILE A 185 -34.77 -20.49 -8.08
N ASP A 186 -34.59 -19.54 -7.18
CA ASP A 186 -35.63 -18.58 -6.75
C ASP A 186 -35.98 -17.52 -7.82
N GLY A 187 -35.42 -17.63 -9.03
CA GLY A 187 -35.69 -16.75 -10.17
C GLY A 187 -34.91 -15.43 -10.17
N CYS A 188 -33.92 -15.26 -9.29
CA CYS A 188 -33.04 -14.10 -9.35
C CYS A 188 -32.12 -14.16 -10.59
N SER A 189 -31.78 -13.00 -11.15
CA SER A 189 -30.74 -12.92 -12.18
C SER A 189 -29.34 -13.05 -11.58
N SER A 190 -28.34 -13.42 -12.38
CA SER A 190 -26.95 -13.50 -11.93
C SER A 190 -26.41 -12.18 -11.39
N LEU A 191 -26.90 -11.04 -11.88
CA LEU A 191 -26.54 -9.72 -11.36
C LEU A 191 -27.09 -9.50 -9.94
N ILE A 192 -28.30 -9.99 -9.66
CA ILE A 192 -28.90 -9.95 -8.32
C ILE A 192 -28.15 -10.89 -7.38
N ALA A 193 -27.82 -12.10 -7.82
CA ALA A 193 -27.00 -13.04 -7.05
C ALA A 193 -25.62 -12.44 -6.72
N PHE A 194 -24.97 -11.80 -7.71
CA PHE A 194 -23.74 -11.04 -7.49
C PHE A 194 -23.90 -9.96 -6.42
N ALA A 195 -24.86 -9.05 -6.61
CA ALA A 195 -24.99 -7.86 -5.77
C ALA A 195 -25.47 -8.17 -4.35
N LYS A 196 -26.35 -9.16 -4.18
CA LYS A 196 -26.99 -9.48 -2.89
C LYS A 196 -26.31 -10.62 -2.12
N ILE A 197 -25.53 -11.47 -2.78
CA ILE A 197 -24.93 -12.67 -2.15
C ILE A 197 -23.42 -12.62 -2.25
N ALA A 198 -22.87 -12.67 -3.46
CA ALA A 198 -21.42 -12.77 -3.65
C ALA A 198 -20.68 -11.53 -3.13
N LEU A 199 -21.19 -10.32 -3.43
CA LEU A 199 -20.55 -9.06 -3.06
C LEU A 199 -20.51 -8.84 -1.53
N PRO A 200 -21.61 -9.01 -0.76
CA PRO A 200 -21.56 -8.90 0.70
C PRO A 200 -20.67 -9.97 1.37
N LEU A 201 -20.68 -11.20 0.86
CA LEU A 201 -19.86 -12.28 1.41
C LEU A 201 -18.35 -12.05 1.17
N SER A 202 -17.99 -11.37 0.07
CA SER A 202 -16.61 -11.02 -0.25
C SER A 202 -16.13 -9.69 0.36
N MET A 203 -16.94 -9.01 1.17
CA MET A 203 -16.64 -7.68 1.72
C MET A 203 -15.30 -7.59 2.46
N TYR A 204 -14.92 -8.63 3.20
CA TYR A 204 -13.63 -8.70 3.88
C TYR A 204 -12.45 -8.67 2.89
N GLY A 205 -12.58 -9.41 1.79
CA GLY A 205 -11.60 -9.42 0.70
C GLY A 205 -11.54 -8.10 -0.05
N LEU A 206 -12.69 -7.47 -0.29
CA LEU A 206 -12.78 -6.15 -0.93
C LEU A 206 -12.08 -5.07 -0.11
N ILE A 207 -12.34 -5.00 1.20
CA ILE A 207 -11.70 -4.03 2.11
C ILE A 207 -10.18 -4.26 2.15
N ALA A 208 -9.75 -5.52 2.28
CA ALA A 208 -8.32 -5.84 2.32
C ALA A 208 -7.60 -5.45 1.02
N THR A 209 -8.22 -5.76 -0.11
CA THR A 209 -7.69 -5.43 -1.45
C THR A 209 -7.68 -3.93 -1.68
N TRP A 210 -8.72 -3.21 -1.26
CA TRP A 210 -8.81 -1.75 -1.35
C TRP A 210 -7.69 -1.06 -0.57
N ILE A 211 -7.42 -1.51 0.66
CA ILE A 211 -6.34 -0.97 1.49
C ILE A 211 -4.97 -1.20 0.84
N LEU A 212 -4.74 -2.38 0.27
CA LEU A 212 -3.48 -2.66 -0.44
C LEU A 212 -3.35 -1.77 -1.69
N CYS A 213 -4.43 -1.56 -2.45
CA CYS A 213 -4.44 -0.64 -3.59
C CYS A 213 -4.16 0.81 -3.16
N PHE A 214 -4.75 1.23 -2.03
CA PHE A 214 -4.48 2.53 -1.42
C PHE A 214 -3.00 2.67 -1.09
N ILE A 215 -2.40 1.67 -0.42
CA ILE A 215 -0.98 1.69 -0.06
C ILE A 215 -0.09 1.75 -1.30
N PHE A 216 -0.39 0.99 -2.35
CA PHE A 216 0.38 1.07 -3.60
C PHE A 216 0.28 2.44 -4.26
N SER A 217 -0.91 3.02 -4.31
CA SER A 217 -1.16 4.33 -4.90
C SER A 217 -0.53 5.46 -4.07
N TRP A 218 -0.56 5.34 -2.74
CA TRP A 218 0.03 6.29 -1.77
C TRP A 218 1.55 6.42 -1.89
N ASN A 219 2.22 5.32 -2.25
CA ASN A 219 3.68 5.24 -2.40
C ASN A 219 4.12 5.41 -3.85
N GLU A 220 3.21 5.70 -4.78
CA GLU A 220 3.56 5.89 -6.17
C GLU A 220 4.28 7.23 -6.34
N PHE A 221 5.47 7.17 -6.95
CA PHE A 221 6.33 8.33 -7.19
C PHE A 221 6.59 8.55 -8.69
N LEU A 222 6.76 7.47 -9.45
CA LEU A 222 7.32 7.51 -10.79
C LEU A 222 6.35 8.16 -11.78
N PHE A 223 5.04 7.89 -11.67
CA PHE A 223 4.06 8.56 -12.51
C PHE A 223 3.84 10.00 -12.09
N VAL A 224 3.86 10.29 -10.79
CA VAL A 224 3.79 11.68 -10.29
C VAL A 224 4.95 12.51 -10.82
N LEU A 225 6.17 11.97 -10.81
CA LEU A 225 7.37 12.65 -11.30
C LEU A 225 7.24 13.14 -12.75
N ILE A 226 6.54 12.38 -13.60
CA ILE A 226 6.44 12.68 -15.03
C ILE A 226 5.15 13.40 -15.41
N LEU A 227 4.05 13.14 -14.69
CA LEU A 227 2.73 13.67 -15.03
C LEU A 227 2.38 14.95 -14.27
N SER A 228 3.08 15.26 -13.18
CA SER A 228 2.77 16.37 -12.28
C SER A 228 3.94 17.32 -12.12
N TYR A 229 3.64 18.61 -12.01
CA TYR A 229 4.67 19.65 -11.82
C TYR A 229 4.22 20.80 -10.91
N ASN A 230 2.94 20.91 -10.57
CA ASN A 230 2.45 21.97 -9.67
C ASN A 230 1.20 21.51 -8.90
N LYS A 231 0.06 21.36 -9.59
CA LYS A 231 -1.25 21.19 -8.95
C LYS A 231 -1.44 19.80 -8.33
N SER A 232 -0.84 18.78 -8.91
CA SER A 232 -1.11 17.37 -8.61
C SER A 232 0.05 16.63 -7.96
N ILE A 233 1.05 17.36 -7.46
CA ILE A 233 2.19 16.79 -6.73
C ILE A 233 1.74 16.01 -5.50
N THR A 234 2.49 14.96 -5.13
CA THR A 234 2.23 14.10 -3.97
C THR A 234 3.39 14.12 -2.99
N LEU A 235 3.17 13.59 -1.79
CA LEU A 235 4.19 13.62 -0.74
C LEU A 235 5.47 12.82 -1.10
N PRO A 236 5.41 11.63 -1.73
CA PRO A 236 6.62 10.95 -2.25
C PRO A 236 7.43 11.82 -3.22
N TRP A 237 6.76 12.63 -4.05
CA TRP A 237 7.43 13.57 -4.94
C TRP A 237 8.16 14.67 -4.17
N ILE A 238 7.52 15.26 -3.15
CA ILE A 238 8.16 16.28 -2.28
C ILE A 238 9.38 15.73 -1.54
N ILE A 239 9.30 14.48 -1.05
CA ILE A 239 10.41 13.83 -0.36
C ILE A 239 11.61 13.69 -1.32
N ALA A 240 11.34 13.25 -2.56
CA ALA A 240 12.37 13.11 -3.59
C ALA A 240 12.91 14.46 -4.11
N SER A 241 12.09 15.51 -4.11
CA SER A 241 12.49 16.87 -4.51
C SER A 241 13.19 17.65 -3.40
N GLY A 242 13.47 17.03 -2.24
CA GLY A 242 14.12 17.67 -1.09
C GLY A 242 15.57 18.12 -1.34
N GLU A 243 16.15 17.76 -2.49
CA GLU A 243 17.44 18.27 -2.95
C GLU A 243 17.28 19.66 -3.56
N HIS A 244 17.62 20.70 -2.78
CA HIS A 244 17.57 22.08 -3.25
C HIS A 244 18.95 22.58 -3.67
N THR A 245 19.00 23.71 -4.36
CA THR A 245 20.24 24.41 -4.74
C THR A 245 21.14 24.80 -3.55
N ARG A 246 20.61 24.73 -2.32
CA ARG A 246 21.32 25.05 -1.07
C ARG A 246 21.87 23.80 -0.35
N GLY A 247 21.70 22.62 -0.94
CA GLY A 247 22.08 21.33 -0.35
C GLY A 247 20.88 20.47 0.04
N ILE A 248 21.17 19.32 0.65
CA ILE A 248 20.16 18.34 1.06
C ILE A 248 19.62 18.72 2.45
N GLU A 249 18.34 19.04 2.53
CA GLU A 249 17.66 19.41 3.77
C GLU A 249 17.16 18.17 4.52
N TRP A 250 18.10 17.39 5.07
CA TRP A 250 17.82 16.10 5.72
C TRP A 250 16.72 16.17 6.79
N GLY A 251 16.63 17.29 7.53
CA GLY A 251 15.56 17.50 8.49
C GLY A 251 14.17 17.52 7.84
N LEU A 252 13.99 18.25 6.74
CA LEU A 252 12.71 18.29 6.02
C LEU A 252 12.40 16.94 5.37
N ILE A 253 13.38 16.30 4.73
CA ILE A 253 13.21 14.98 4.10
C ILE A 253 12.76 13.95 5.14
N THR A 254 13.42 13.88 6.29
CA THR A 254 13.05 12.94 7.37
C THR A 254 11.71 13.28 7.99
N THR A 255 11.37 14.56 8.15
CA THR A 255 10.05 15.00 8.63
C THR A 255 8.93 14.61 7.67
N HIS A 256 9.07 14.91 6.37
CA HIS A 256 8.10 14.50 5.35
C HIS A 256 7.99 12.98 5.23
N THR A 257 9.09 12.25 5.40
CA THR A 257 9.08 10.77 5.45
C THR A 257 8.29 10.26 6.64
N LEU A 258 8.45 10.84 7.83
CA LEU A 258 7.66 10.45 9.00
C LEU A 258 6.17 10.77 8.81
N LEU A 259 5.84 11.92 8.21
CA LEU A 259 4.46 12.27 7.85
C LEU A 259 3.86 11.28 6.85
N SER A 260 4.62 10.83 5.85
CA SER A 260 4.12 9.92 4.81
C SER A 260 3.80 8.52 5.33
N ILE A 261 4.45 8.09 6.43
CA ILE A 261 4.25 6.79 7.06
C ILE A 261 2.93 6.74 7.87
N ILE A 262 2.42 7.87 8.36
CA ILE A 262 1.25 7.91 9.25
C ILE A 262 0.00 7.28 8.60
N PRO A 263 -0.43 7.67 7.38
CA PRO A 263 -1.69 7.15 6.83
C PRO A 263 -1.66 5.64 6.52
N PRO A 264 -0.60 5.06 5.93
CA PRO A 264 -0.47 3.61 5.81
C PRO A 264 -0.53 2.87 7.15
N ILE A 265 0.13 3.38 8.21
CA ILE A 265 0.06 2.76 9.55
C ILE A 265 -1.38 2.73 10.05
N VAL A 266 -2.09 3.87 9.96
CA VAL A 266 -3.49 3.99 10.37
C VAL A 266 -4.36 2.98 9.62
N MET A 267 -4.21 2.89 8.30
CA MET A 267 -4.94 1.91 7.46
C MET A 267 -4.64 0.46 7.86
N VAL A 268 -3.38 0.12 8.16
CA VAL A 268 -3.00 -1.22 8.62
C VAL A 268 -3.57 -1.54 10.00
N GLN A 269 -3.77 -0.57 10.89
CA GLN A 269 -4.47 -0.87 12.16
C GLN A 269 -5.94 -1.23 11.91
N PHE A 270 -6.60 -0.57 10.95
CA PHE A 270 -7.96 -0.93 10.55
C PHE A 270 -8.04 -2.31 9.89
N ILE A 271 -7.04 -2.72 9.10
CA ILE A 271 -7.07 -3.99 8.37
C ILE A 271 -6.87 -5.23 9.26
N ARG A 272 -6.14 -5.13 10.38
CA ARG A 272 -5.76 -6.28 11.22
C ARG A 272 -6.95 -7.17 11.60
N LYS A 273 -8.10 -6.57 11.94
CA LYS A 273 -9.33 -7.31 12.28
C LYS A 273 -9.97 -8.03 11.09
N TYR A 274 -9.76 -7.54 9.86
CA TYR A 274 -10.32 -8.10 8.64
C TYR A 274 -9.41 -9.18 8.02
N LEU A 275 -8.08 -9.00 8.08
CA LEU A 275 -7.10 -10.00 7.62
C LEU A 275 -7.20 -11.31 8.42
N ILE A 276 -7.34 -11.22 9.75
CA ILE A 276 -7.44 -12.42 10.61
C ILE A 276 -8.68 -13.25 10.24
N ARG A 277 -9.81 -12.59 9.90
CA ARG A 277 -11.05 -13.29 9.52
C ARG A 277 -11.04 -13.87 8.11
N GLY A 278 -10.44 -13.14 7.15
CA GLY A 278 -10.30 -13.61 5.77
C GLY A 278 -9.44 -14.88 5.66
N LEU A 279 -8.37 -14.96 6.46
CA LEU A 279 -7.51 -16.16 6.51
C LEU A 279 -8.19 -17.35 7.19
N THR A 280 -9.05 -17.13 8.20
CA THR A 280 -9.73 -18.23 8.90
C THR A 280 -10.83 -18.91 8.09
N LEU A 281 -11.51 -18.19 7.18
CA LEU A 281 -12.57 -18.78 6.36
C LEU A 281 -12.03 -19.73 5.27
N GLY A 282 -10.81 -19.49 4.77
CA GLY A 282 -10.15 -20.40 3.82
C GLY A 282 -9.54 -21.67 4.44
N MET A 283 -9.49 -21.76 5.79
CA MET A 283 -8.90 -22.90 6.51
C MET A 283 -9.91 -23.91 7.04
N VAL A 284 -11.22 -23.67 6.89
CA VAL A 284 -12.25 -24.66 7.22
C VAL A 284 -12.62 -25.42 5.93
N LYS A 285 -11.76 -26.37 5.56
CA LYS A 285 -12.07 -27.46 4.63
C LYS A 285 -12.05 -28.78 5.40
#